data_AF-A0A1F7M0P4-F1
#
_entry.id   AF-A0A1F7M0P4-F1
#
_cell.length_a   1.000
_cell.length_b   1.000
_cell.length_c   1.000
_cell.angle_alpha   90.00
_cell.angle_beta   90.00
_cell.angle_gamma   90.00
#
_symmetry.space_group_name_H-M   'P 1'
#
loop_
_entity.id
_entity.type
_entity.pdbx_description
1 polymer ?
#
loop_
_entity_poly.entity_id
_entity_poly.type
_entity_poly.pdbx_seq_one_letter_code
_entity_poly.pdbx_strand_id
1 'polypeptide(L)'
;MTAGDAWRLPPRGVLLVAVVLIVLAEVGGASMARFKLPLARWARDAMLARPAVHGLVGVRDVDERILDEALVKFDAGLRLFHLHAEGMGLVILATTSVAATLAGAGGGRLLIALLTVGGAGYPLGYLLWSVLIPYRGIEGGKTIAEWVVWMPFGGAAIVALWWLAGLVALRMAGRWRA
;
A
#
# COMPACT_ATOMS: atom_id res chain seq x y z
N MET A 1 -1.76 -38.68 -3.37
CA MET A 1 -2.12 -37.34 -2.89
C MET A 1 -3.41 -37.46 -2.11
N THR A 2 -3.35 -37.43 -0.78
CA THR A 2 -4.57 -37.39 0.03
C THR A 2 -5.12 -35.96 0.01
N ALA A 3 -6.39 -35.77 0.34
CA ALA A 3 -7.04 -34.44 0.34
C ALA A 3 -6.34 -33.39 1.24
N GLY A 4 -5.34 -33.79 2.05
CA GLY A 4 -4.48 -32.90 2.83
C GLY A 4 -3.31 -32.26 2.07
N ASP A 5 -3.01 -32.71 0.84
CA ASP A 5 -1.94 -32.16 -0.02
C ASP A 5 -2.45 -31.10 -1.02
N ALA A 6 -3.76 -30.85 -1.07
CA ALA A 6 -4.33 -29.91 -2.01
C ALA A 6 -4.11 -28.45 -1.57
N TRP A 7 -3.54 -27.64 -2.48
CA TRP A 7 -3.39 -26.20 -2.28
C TRP A 7 -4.75 -25.53 -2.08
N ARG A 8 -4.89 -24.73 -1.03
CA ARG A 8 -6.15 -24.05 -0.71
C ARG A 8 -6.15 -22.64 -1.29
N LEU A 9 -7.28 -22.29 -1.90
CA LEU A 9 -7.54 -20.93 -2.34
C LEU A 9 -7.69 -19.98 -1.13
N PRO A 10 -7.43 -18.67 -1.32
CA PRO A 10 -7.75 -17.68 -0.31
C PRO A 10 -9.23 -17.71 0.05
N PRO A 11 -9.60 -17.34 1.28
CA PRO A 11 -11.01 -17.11 1.63
C PRO A 11 -11.65 -16.09 0.67
N ARG A 12 -12.93 -16.26 0.33
CA ARG A 12 -13.63 -15.42 -0.67
C ARG A 12 -13.54 -13.92 -0.39
N GLY A 13 -13.61 -13.52 0.88
CA GLY A 13 -13.46 -12.11 1.27
C GLY A 13 -12.06 -11.57 0.97
N VAL A 14 -11.02 -12.39 1.14
CA VAL A 14 -9.62 -12.02 0.81
C VAL A 14 -9.44 -11.89 -0.70
N LEU A 15 -10.02 -12.82 -1.47
CA LEU A 15 -10.04 -12.75 -2.93
C LEU A 15 -10.68 -11.44 -3.42
N LEU A 16 -11.84 -11.09 -2.85
CA LEU A 16 -12.52 -9.83 -3.18
C LEU A 16 -11.64 -8.62 -2.87
N VAL A 17 -11.04 -8.57 -1.68
CA VAL A 17 -10.14 -7.46 -1.29
C VAL A 17 -8.97 -7.33 -2.26
N ALA A 18 -8.31 -8.43 -2.60
CA ALA A 18 -7.18 -8.41 -3.53
C ALA A 18 -7.59 -7.95 -4.93
N VAL A 19 -8.71 -8.44 -5.46
CA VAL A 19 -9.23 -8.03 -6.77
C VAL A 19 -9.63 -6.55 -6.77
N VAL A 20 -10.33 -6.09 -5.74
CA VAL A 20 -10.70 -4.67 -5.60
C VAL A 20 -9.46 -3.80 -5.55
N LEU A 21 -8.42 -4.21 -4.81
CA LEU A 21 -7.17 -3.46 -4.71
C LEU A 21 -6.48 -3.34 -6.08
N ILE A 22 -6.44 -4.42 -6.87
CA ILE A 22 -5.91 -4.41 -8.25
C ILE A 22 -6.74 -3.48 -9.14
N VAL A 23 -8.07 -3.57 -9.08
CA VAL A 23 -8.96 -2.68 -9.86
C VAL A 23 -8.72 -1.21 -9.50
N LEU A 24 -8.57 -0.88 -8.22
CA LEU A 24 -8.25 0.47 -7.78
C LEU A 24 -6.87 0.92 -8.27
N ALA A 25 -5.89 0.02 -8.29
CA ALA A 25 -4.58 0.27 -8.86
C ALA A 25 -4.67 0.63 -10.35
N GLU A 26 -5.37 -0.18 -11.15
CA GLU A 26 -5.56 0.04 -12.59
C GLU A 26 -6.30 1.35 -12.88
N VAL A 27 -7.37 1.62 -12.15
CA VAL A 27 -8.11 2.88 -12.27
C VAL A 27 -7.21 4.05 -11.89
N GLY A 28 -6.40 3.93 -10.84
CA GLY A 28 -5.41 4.93 -10.44
C GLY A 28 -4.36 5.16 -11.53
N GLY A 29 -3.79 4.10 -12.08
CA GLY A 29 -2.84 4.11 -13.20
C GLY A 29 -3.38 4.82 -14.43
N ALA A 30 -4.57 4.40 -14.88
CA ALA A 30 -5.26 4.98 -16.02
C ALA A 30 -5.61 6.46 -15.78
N SER A 31 -6.04 6.81 -14.57
CA SER A 31 -6.37 8.19 -14.19
C SER A 31 -5.14 9.09 -14.24
N MET A 32 -3.99 8.63 -13.74
CA MET A 32 -2.73 9.37 -13.84
C MET A 32 -2.32 9.62 -15.29
N ALA A 33 -2.53 8.66 -16.19
CA ALA A 33 -2.23 8.84 -17.60
C ALA A 33 -3.21 9.82 -18.27
N ARG A 34 -4.51 9.65 -18.04
CA ARG A 34 -5.58 10.43 -18.69
C ARG A 34 -5.68 11.87 -18.18
N PHE A 35 -5.45 12.07 -16.88
CA PHE A 35 -5.68 13.33 -16.15
C PHE A 35 -4.40 13.94 -15.59
N LYS A 36 -3.22 13.54 -16.07
CA LYS A 36 -1.91 14.06 -15.63
C LYS A 36 -1.89 15.58 -15.49
N LEU A 37 -2.27 16.27 -16.57
CA LEU A 37 -2.20 17.73 -16.63
C LEU A 37 -3.27 18.41 -15.74
N PRO A 38 -4.55 18.00 -15.75
CA PRO A 38 -5.54 18.45 -14.77
C PRO A 38 -5.12 18.26 -13.31
N LEU A 39 -4.57 17.09 -12.94
CA LEU A 39 -4.14 16.78 -11.58
C LEU A 39 -2.98 17.67 -11.14
N ALA A 40 -1.97 17.85 -11.99
CA ALA A 40 -0.83 18.72 -11.69
C ALA A 40 -1.26 20.19 -11.51
N ARG A 41 -2.18 20.68 -12.36
CA ARG A 41 -2.74 22.03 -12.22
C ARG A 41 -3.52 22.19 -10.93
N TRP A 42 -4.43 21.26 -10.64
CA TRP A 42 -5.21 21.27 -9.41
C TRP A 42 -4.30 21.27 -8.17
N ALA A 43 -3.28 20.41 -8.14
CA ALA A 43 -2.34 20.33 -7.03
C ALA A 43 -1.56 21.64 -6.87
N ARG A 44 -1.06 22.22 -7.98
CA ARG A 44 -0.33 23.49 -7.98
C ARG A 44 -1.21 24.64 -7.47
N ASP A 45 -2.44 24.75 -7.96
CA ASP A 45 -3.37 25.79 -7.54
C ASP A 45 -3.69 25.68 -6.04
N ALA A 46 -3.85 24.45 -5.54
CA ALA A 46 -4.05 24.18 -4.13
C ALA A 46 -2.82 24.54 -3.27
N MET A 47 -1.61 24.33 -3.79
CA MET A 47 -0.36 24.73 -3.11
C MET A 47 -0.19 26.25 -3.09
N LEU A 48 -0.44 26.93 -4.21
CA LEU A 48 -0.37 28.38 -4.33
C LEU A 48 -1.38 29.09 -3.42
N ALA A 49 -2.55 28.50 -3.20
CA ALA A 49 -3.52 29.00 -2.23
C ALA A 49 -3.07 28.88 -0.77
N ARG A 50 -1.92 28.23 -0.48
CA ARG A 50 -1.42 27.92 0.87
C ARG A 50 0.09 28.20 0.99
N PRO A 51 0.55 29.44 0.74
CA PRO A 51 1.97 29.76 0.69
C PRO A 51 2.71 29.42 1.99
N ALA A 52 2.10 29.66 3.16
CA ALA A 52 2.71 29.37 4.45
C ALA A 52 2.96 27.88 4.71
N VAL A 53 2.12 26.99 4.15
CA VAL A 53 2.29 25.53 4.28
C VAL A 53 3.50 25.04 3.50
N HIS A 54 3.73 25.66 2.34
CA HIS A 54 4.81 25.27 1.42
C HIS A 54 6.07 26.12 1.61
N GLY A 55 6.05 27.15 2.46
CA GLY A 55 7.19 28.03 2.68
C GLY A 55 7.47 28.94 1.48
N LEU A 56 6.44 29.35 0.73
CA LEU A 56 6.58 30.27 -0.39
C LEU A 56 6.89 31.68 0.14
N VAL A 57 7.91 32.32 -0.44
CA VAL A 57 8.47 33.60 0.02
C VAL A 57 8.18 34.76 -0.94
N GLY A 58 7.49 34.50 -2.05
CA GLY A 58 7.16 35.50 -3.08
C GLY A 58 8.28 35.77 -4.07
N VAL A 59 9.40 35.03 -3.98
CA VAL A 59 10.51 35.10 -4.93
C VAL A 59 10.32 34.00 -5.96
N ARG A 60 9.99 34.38 -7.19
CA ARG A 60 9.58 33.45 -8.26
C ARG A 60 10.49 32.23 -8.40
N ASP A 61 11.80 32.45 -8.58
CA ASP A 61 12.73 31.34 -8.85
C ASP A 61 12.91 30.40 -7.64
N VAL A 62 12.67 30.91 -6.41
CA VAL A 62 12.70 30.10 -5.18
C VAL A 62 11.39 29.31 -5.05
N ASP A 63 10.26 30.00 -5.21
CA ASP A 63 8.93 29.42 -5.06
C ASP A 63 8.64 28.36 -6.14
N GLU A 64 9.09 28.58 -7.38
CA GLU A 64 8.97 27.60 -8.46
C GLU A 64 9.70 26.30 -8.11
N ARG A 65 10.91 26.37 -7.57
CA ARG A 65 11.67 25.18 -7.15
C ARG A 65 10.94 24.41 -6.04
N ILE A 66 10.38 25.12 -5.06
CA ILE A 66 9.62 24.51 -3.96
C ILE A 66 8.35 23.83 -4.48
N LEU A 67 7.60 24.51 -5.34
CA LEU A 67 6.38 23.97 -5.93
C LEU A 67 6.66 22.76 -6.82
N ASP A 68 7.73 22.80 -7.61
CA ASP A 68 8.11 21.69 -8.48
C ASP A 68 8.50 20.46 -7.66
N GLU A 69 9.23 20.62 -6.56
CA GLU A 69 9.51 19.51 -5.64
C GLU A 69 8.21 18.91 -5.09
N ALA A 70 7.30 19.74 -4.60
CA ALA A 70 6.02 19.29 -4.05
C ALA A 70 5.17 18.57 -5.11
N LEU A 71 5.15 19.06 -6.36
CA LEU A 71 4.45 18.42 -7.47
C LEU A 71 5.08 17.08 -7.87
N VAL A 72 6.42 16.98 -7.84
CA VAL A 72 7.11 15.71 -8.07
C VAL A 72 6.76 14.68 -7.00
N LYS A 73 6.72 15.09 -5.72
CA LYS A 73 6.31 14.18 -4.62
C LYS A 73 4.84 13.80 -4.70
N PHE A 74 3.97 14.72 -5.09
CA PHE A 74 2.57 14.45 -5.35
C PHE A 74 2.37 13.37 -6.42
N ASP A 75 3.01 13.51 -7.60
CA ASP A 75 2.98 12.53 -8.69
C ASP A 75 3.60 11.20 -8.26
N ALA A 76 4.72 11.24 -7.55
CA ALA A 76 5.37 10.05 -7.02
C ALA A 76 4.46 9.28 -6.05
N GLY A 77 3.71 9.95 -5.19
CA GLY A 77 2.74 9.33 -4.29
C GLY A 77 1.64 8.57 -5.04
N LEU A 78 1.09 9.15 -6.12
CA LEU A 78 0.08 8.46 -6.94
C LEU A 78 0.66 7.23 -7.66
N ARG A 79 1.88 7.35 -8.20
CA ARG A 79 2.58 6.22 -8.85
C ARG A 79 2.89 5.10 -7.87
N LEU A 80 3.36 5.45 -6.68
CA LEU A 80 3.65 4.48 -5.62
C LEU A 80 2.37 3.79 -5.16
N PHE A 81 1.24 4.51 -5.05
CA PHE A 81 -0.05 3.88 -4.80
C PHE A 81 -0.40 2.86 -5.89
N HIS A 82 -0.35 3.23 -7.16
CA HIS A 82 -0.65 2.31 -8.28
C HIS A 82 0.22 1.05 -8.21
N LEU A 83 1.55 1.20 -8.19
CA LEU A 83 2.48 0.07 -8.18
C LEU A 83 2.30 -0.83 -6.95
N HIS A 84 2.16 -0.25 -5.76
CA HIS A 84 2.04 -1.04 -4.54
C HIS A 84 0.66 -1.65 -4.38
N ALA A 85 -0.42 -0.98 -4.79
CA ALA A 85 -1.76 -1.56 -4.73
C ALA A 85 -1.87 -2.78 -5.66
N GLU A 86 -1.36 -2.67 -6.89
CA GLU A 86 -1.34 -3.78 -7.85
C GLU A 86 -0.51 -4.96 -7.31
N GLY A 87 0.74 -4.69 -6.91
CA GLY A 87 1.64 -5.69 -6.36
C GLY A 87 1.12 -6.35 -5.09
N MET A 88 0.55 -5.56 -4.16
CA MET A 88 0.01 -6.10 -2.90
C MET A 88 -1.23 -6.96 -3.12
N GLY A 89 -2.05 -6.70 -4.13
CA GLY A 89 -3.13 -7.61 -4.51
C GLY A 89 -2.61 -9.02 -4.78
N LEU A 90 -1.53 -9.15 -5.55
CA LEU A 90 -0.89 -10.43 -5.84
C LEU A 90 -0.23 -11.05 -4.59
N VAL A 91 0.46 -10.25 -3.80
CA VAL A 91 1.10 -10.71 -2.54
C VAL A 91 0.04 -11.26 -1.58
N ILE A 92 -1.10 -10.59 -1.42
CA ILE A 92 -2.21 -11.06 -0.57
C ILE A 92 -2.71 -12.41 -1.07
N LEU A 93 -2.99 -12.56 -2.38
CA LEU A 93 -3.47 -13.82 -2.94
C LEU A 93 -2.49 -14.97 -2.69
N ALA A 94 -1.20 -14.76 -2.97
CA ALA A 94 -0.18 -15.79 -2.79
C ALA A 94 -0.02 -16.17 -1.30
N THR A 95 0.23 -15.17 -0.44
CA THR A 95 0.57 -15.41 0.97
C THR A 95 -0.61 -15.96 1.76
N THR A 96 -1.83 -15.52 1.48
CA THR A 96 -3.03 -16.05 2.16
C THR A 96 -3.41 -17.43 1.66
N SER A 97 -3.08 -17.81 0.42
CA SER A 97 -3.19 -19.19 -0.04
C SER A 97 -2.21 -20.10 0.70
N VAL A 98 -0.96 -19.66 0.88
CA VAL A 98 0.04 -20.39 1.68
C VAL A 98 -0.46 -20.54 3.11
N ALA A 99 -0.95 -19.46 3.72
CA ALA A 99 -1.47 -19.47 5.08
C ALA A 99 -2.69 -20.40 5.21
N ALA A 100 -3.64 -20.33 4.27
CA ALA A 100 -4.83 -21.19 4.27
C ALA A 100 -4.47 -22.68 4.13
N THR A 101 -3.40 -22.99 3.41
CA THR A 101 -2.90 -24.35 3.18
C THR A 101 -2.12 -24.90 4.39
N LEU A 102 -1.23 -24.09 4.96
CA LEU A 102 -0.26 -24.56 5.95
C LEU A 102 -0.66 -24.28 7.41
N ALA A 103 -1.51 -23.29 7.67
CA ALA A 103 -1.87 -22.91 9.03
C ALA A 103 -3.00 -23.79 9.57
N GLY A 104 -2.87 -24.21 10.83
CA GLY A 104 -3.94 -24.89 11.57
C GLY A 104 -5.10 -23.95 11.94
N ALA A 105 -6.19 -24.52 12.46
CA ALA A 105 -7.47 -23.83 12.69
C ALA A 105 -7.38 -22.58 13.61
N GLY A 106 -6.42 -22.54 14.55
CA GLY A 106 -6.25 -21.42 15.49
C GLY A 106 -5.51 -20.21 14.90
N GLY A 107 -4.24 -20.39 14.52
CA GLY A 107 -3.38 -19.29 14.05
C GLY A 107 -3.65 -18.81 12.61
N GLY A 108 -4.27 -19.65 11.77
CA GLY A 108 -4.48 -19.33 10.37
C GLY A 108 -5.40 -18.14 10.10
N ARG A 109 -6.45 -17.97 10.91
CA ARG A 109 -7.41 -16.87 10.74
C ARG A 109 -6.77 -15.51 11.01
N LEU A 110 -6.03 -15.40 12.13
CA LEU A 110 -5.33 -14.16 12.49
C LEU A 110 -4.26 -13.84 11.46
N LEU A 111 -3.46 -14.82 11.04
CA LEU A 111 -2.44 -14.64 10.02
C LEU A 111 -3.02 -14.14 8.70
N ILE A 112 -4.10 -14.76 8.22
CA ILE A 112 -4.81 -14.33 7.00
C ILE A 112 -5.36 -12.91 7.17
N ALA A 113 -5.94 -12.57 8.33
CA ALA A 113 -6.46 -11.23 8.60
C ALA A 113 -5.34 -10.18 8.57
N LEU A 114 -4.20 -10.44 9.22
CA LEU A 114 -3.06 -9.53 9.24
C LEU A 114 -2.46 -9.33 7.84
N LEU A 115 -2.28 -10.41 7.06
CA LEU A 115 -1.80 -10.33 5.67
C LEU A 115 -2.76 -9.51 4.80
N THR A 116 -4.07 -9.73 4.95
CA THR A 116 -5.08 -9.06 4.14
C THR A 116 -5.20 -7.58 4.50
N VAL A 117 -5.39 -7.27 5.78
CA VAL A 117 -5.60 -5.89 6.27
C VAL A 117 -4.31 -5.08 6.16
N GLY A 118 -3.18 -5.64 6.60
CA GLY A 118 -1.88 -4.99 6.48
C GLY A 118 -1.49 -4.77 5.02
N GLY A 119 -1.67 -5.80 4.18
CA GLY A 119 -1.33 -5.73 2.77
C GLY A 119 -2.19 -4.75 1.97
N ALA A 120 -3.51 -4.72 2.22
CA ALA A 120 -4.41 -3.82 1.51
C ALA A 120 -4.36 -2.38 2.04
N GLY A 121 -4.09 -2.20 3.34
CA GLY A 121 -4.00 -0.88 3.95
C GLY A 121 -2.72 -0.14 3.59
N TYR A 122 -1.58 -0.84 3.48
CA TYR A 122 -0.28 -0.21 3.24
C TYR A 122 -0.22 0.71 2.01
N PRO A 123 -0.68 0.29 0.81
CA PRO A 123 -0.65 1.15 -0.38
C PRO A 123 -1.46 2.45 -0.23
N LEU A 124 -2.52 2.45 0.59
CA LEU A 124 -3.36 3.64 0.81
C LEU A 124 -2.60 4.79 1.44
N GLY A 125 -1.47 4.52 2.11
CA GLY A 125 -0.62 5.56 2.69
C GLY A 125 -0.01 6.45 1.62
N TYR A 126 0.33 5.92 0.44
CA TYR A 126 0.85 6.70 -0.68
C TYR A 126 -0.23 7.60 -1.30
N LEU A 127 -1.45 7.07 -1.43
CA LEU A 127 -2.59 7.85 -1.91
C LEU A 127 -2.92 8.98 -0.93
N LEU A 128 -2.99 8.66 0.37
CA LEU A 128 -3.21 9.64 1.43
C LEU A 128 -2.13 10.72 1.43
N TRP A 129 -0.85 10.31 1.36
CA TRP A 129 0.26 11.26 1.33
C TRP A 129 0.17 12.19 0.11
N SER A 130 -0.07 11.65 -1.08
CA SER A 130 -0.26 12.44 -2.30
C SER A 130 -1.39 13.47 -2.13
N VAL A 131 -2.57 13.03 -1.66
CA VAL A 131 -3.70 13.93 -1.42
C VAL A 131 -3.38 15.00 -0.36
N LEU A 132 -2.58 14.68 0.65
CA LEU A 132 -2.25 15.62 1.73
C LEU A 132 -1.19 16.64 1.33
N ILE A 133 -0.28 16.34 0.40
CA ILE A 133 0.81 17.23 0.00
C ILE A 133 0.30 18.65 -0.31
N PRO A 134 -0.70 18.88 -1.18
CA PRO A 134 -1.19 20.23 -1.46
C PRO A 134 -1.70 21.01 -0.24
N TYR A 135 -2.15 20.32 0.82
CA TYR A 135 -2.80 20.93 1.98
C TYR A 135 -1.93 21.01 3.23
N ARG A 136 -0.95 20.11 3.38
CA ARG A 136 -0.13 19.94 4.59
C ARG A 136 1.38 19.98 4.30
N GLY A 137 1.77 20.17 3.05
CA GLY A 137 3.16 20.09 2.62
C GLY A 137 3.66 18.64 2.59
N ILE A 138 4.90 18.47 2.14
CA ILE A 138 5.53 17.15 1.97
C ILE A 138 5.67 16.44 3.31
N GLU A 139 6.36 17.05 4.27
CA GLU A 139 6.65 16.45 5.57
C GLU A 139 5.39 16.30 6.43
N GLY A 140 4.55 17.34 6.51
CA GLY A 140 3.30 17.28 7.28
C GLY A 140 2.35 16.19 6.76
N GLY A 141 2.23 16.05 5.45
CA GLY A 141 1.47 14.95 4.85
C GLY A 141 2.09 13.58 5.14
N LYS A 142 3.42 13.49 5.06
CA LYS A 142 4.19 12.25 5.25
C LYS A 142 4.03 11.73 6.69
N THR A 143 4.20 12.59 7.69
CA THR A 143 4.05 12.21 9.10
C THR A 143 2.66 11.64 9.38
N ILE A 144 1.60 12.21 8.79
CA ILE A 144 0.24 11.68 8.95
C ILE A 144 0.12 10.31 8.28
N ALA A 145 0.58 10.17 7.04
CA ALA A 145 0.54 8.90 6.34
C ALA A 145 1.34 7.80 7.05
N GLU A 146 2.49 8.14 7.64
CA GLU A 146 3.32 7.26 8.46
C GLU A 146 2.55 6.71 9.65
N TRP A 147 2.06 7.58 10.51
CA TRP A 147 1.43 7.16 11.78
C TRP A 147 0.07 6.51 11.60
N VAL A 148 -0.73 7.01 10.65
CA VAL A 148 -2.11 6.54 10.47
C VAL A 148 -2.18 5.32 9.55
N VAL A 149 -1.24 5.17 8.61
CA VAL A 149 -1.33 4.12 7.58
C VAL A 149 -0.08 3.25 7.50
N TRP A 150 1.08 3.78 7.14
CA TRP A 150 2.24 2.91 6.85
C TRP A 150 2.73 2.12 8.06
N MET A 151 2.84 2.74 9.24
CA MET A 151 3.26 2.05 10.46
C MET A 151 2.29 0.95 10.89
N PRO A 152 0.98 1.19 11.07
CA PRO A 152 0.06 0.13 11.51
C PRO A 152 -0.11 -0.99 10.47
N PHE A 153 -0.35 -0.64 9.20
CA PHE A 153 -0.64 -1.64 8.18
C PHE A 153 0.63 -2.30 7.63
N GLY A 154 1.69 -1.53 7.39
CA GLY A 154 3.00 -2.07 7.00
C GLY A 154 3.62 -2.93 8.10
N GLY A 155 3.55 -2.48 9.35
CA GLY A 155 3.98 -3.26 10.52
C GLY A 155 3.21 -4.58 10.64
N ALA A 156 1.89 -4.55 10.51
CA ALA A 156 1.06 -5.76 10.52
C ALA A 156 1.44 -6.73 9.39
N ALA A 157 1.67 -6.23 8.18
CA ALA A 157 2.11 -7.05 7.04
C ALA A 157 3.48 -7.68 7.29
N ILE A 158 4.45 -6.92 7.78
CA ILE A 158 5.81 -7.42 8.08
C ILE A 158 5.76 -8.53 9.14
N VAL A 159 5.05 -8.31 10.25
CA VAL A 159 4.91 -9.31 11.32
C VAL A 159 4.23 -10.58 10.78
N ALA A 160 3.19 -10.43 9.97
CA ALA A 160 2.48 -11.55 9.37
C ALA A 160 3.35 -12.34 8.39
N LEU A 161 4.16 -11.67 7.56
CA LEU A 161 5.10 -12.32 6.64
C LEU A 161 6.19 -13.10 7.38
N TRP A 162 6.74 -12.54 8.46
CA TRP A 162 7.69 -13.26 9.31
C TRP A 162 7.07 -14.48 9.96
N TRP A 163 5.83 -14.36 10.44
CA TRP A 163 5.09 -15.49 10.98
C TRP A 163 4.85 -16.58 9.91
N LEU A 164 4.41 -16.21 8.71
CA LEU A 164 4.22 -17.13 7.60
C LEU A 164 5.52 -17.83 7.20
N ALA A 165 6.64 -17.10 7.14
CA ALA A 165 7.96 -17.65 6.85
C ALA A 165 8.38 -18.68 7.90
N GLY A 166 8.20 -18.38 9.18
CA GLY A 166 8.46 -19.32 10.27
C GLY A 166 7.59 -20.58 10.17
N LEU A 167 6.30 -20.44 9.85
CA LEU A 167 5.38 -21.56 9.64
C LEU A 167 5.84 -22.46 8.49
N VAL A 168 6.25 -21.88 7.36
CA VAL A 168 6.80 -22.64 6.22
C VAL A 168 8.06 -23.40 6.63
N ALA A 169 9.00 -22.74 7.30
CA ALA A 169 10.25 -23.36 7.74
C ALA A 169 10.01 -24.54 8.70
N LEU A 170 9.09 -24.39 9.66
CA LEU A 170 8.72 -25.46 10.59
C LEU A 170 8.06 -26.65 9.89
N ARG A 171 7.18 -26.40 8.92
CA ARG A 171 6.54 -27.46 8.11
C ARG A 171 7.55 -28.20 7.25
N MET A 172 8.54 -27.51 6.70
CA MET A 172 9.65 -28.13 5.99
C MET A 172 10.47 -28.99 6.95
N ALA A 173 10.94 -28.46 8.08
CA ALA A 173 11.73 -29.23 9.04
C ALA A 173 11.02 -30.47 9.59
N GLY A 174 9.70 -30.40 9.83
CA GLY A 174 8.89 -31.53 10.30
C GLY A 174 8.75 -32.65 9.26
N ARG A 175 8.68 -32.32 7.96
CA ARG A 175 8.65 -33.29 6.87
C ARG A 175 9.98 -34.02 6.66
N TRP A 176 11.10 -33.43 7.06
CA TRP A 176 12.43 -34.05 6.98
C TRP A 176 12.73 -34.97 8.17
N ARG A 177 11.95 -34.87 9.25
CA ARG A 177 12.12 -35.67 10.47
C ARG A 177 11.19 -36.88 10.56
N ALA A 178 10.23 -37.01 9.64
CA ALA A 178 9.26 -38.10 9.54
C ALA A 178 9.64 -39.01 8.36
#